data_AF-A0A350V4Y8-F1
#
_entry.id   AF-A0A350V4Y8-F1
#
_cell.length_a   1.000
_cell.length_b   1.000
_cell.length_c   1.000
_cell.angle_alpha   90.00
_cell.angle_beta   90.00
_cell.angle_gamma   90.00
#
_symmetry.space_group_name_H-M   'P 1'
#
loop_
_entity.id
_entity.type
_entity.pdbx_description
1 polymer ?
#
loop_
_entity_poly.entity_id
_entity_poly.type
_entity_poly.pdbx_seq_one_letter_code
_entity_poly.pdbx_strand_id
1 'polypeptide(L)'
;MSLKTKFTIDPDIAKAETMPAEFYRSSEVYEQLKSKLFAKCWHFAGDSDIVKIPGSVYPFTLLEGYLNEPLLLTRDREDKVHCLSNVCTHRGNILVEGADVVQNMR
;
A
#
# COMPACT_ATOMS: atom_id res chain seq x y z
N MET A 1 -10.60 18.91 0.69
CA MET A 1 -11.29 19.20 -0.59
C MET A 1 -12.22 18.04 -0.94
N SER A 2 -13.51 18.32 -1.13
CA SER A 2 -14.53 17.35 -1.58
C SER A 2 -14.35 17.06 -3.08
N LEU A 3 -14.75 15.88 -3.56
CA LEU A 3 -14.89 15.61 -4.99
C LEU A 3 -15.76 16.73 -5.59
N LYS A 4 -15.24 17.48 -6.57
CA LYS A 4 -16.04 18.46 -7.32
C LYS A 4 -17.09 17.78 -8.20
N THR A 5 -16.81 16.55 -8.62
CA THR A 5 -17.70 15.75 -9.49
C THR A 5 -18.45 14.72 -8.66
N LYS A 6 -19.78 14.81 -8.64
CA LYS A 6 -20.65 13.84 -7.97
C LYS A 6 -20.97 12.71 -8.96
N PHE A 7 -20.40 11.54 -8.74
CA PHE A 7 -20.79 10.34 -9.46
C PHE A 7 -21.96 9.65 -8.74
N THR A 8 -22.94 9.19 -9.50
CA THR A 8 -24.11 8.48 -8.96
C THR A 8 -24.03 7.03 -9.38
N ILE A 9 -24.14 6.12 -8.41
CA ILE A 9 -24.26 4.68 -8.63
C ILE A 9 -25.63 4.28 -8.09
N ASP A 10 -26.46 3.65 -8.92
CA ASP A 10 -27.75 3.15 -8.44
C ASP A 10 -27.50 2.03 -7.42
N PRO A 11 -28.12 2.08 -6.22
CA PRO A 11 -27.95 1.04 -5.22
C PRO A 11 -28.53 -0.32 -5.66
N ASP A 12 -29.49 -0.33 -6.60
CA ASP A 12 -29.98 -1.54 -7.24
C ASP A 12 -29.02 -1.95 -8.36
N ILE A 13 -28.29 -3.05 -8.15
CA ILE A 13 -27.31 -3.56 -9.11
C ILE A 13 -27.93 -3.88 -10.48
N ALA A 14 -29.24 -4.16 -10.55
CA ALA A 14 -29.94 -4.40 -11.81
C ALA A 14 -30.12 -3.11 -12.64
N LYS A 15 -29.95 -1.94 -12.03
CA LYS A 15 -30.04 -0.61 -12.66
C LYS A 15 -28.71 0.13 -12.70
N ALA A 16 -27.75 -0.29 -11.89
CA ALA A 16 -26.42 0.30 -11.86
C ALA A 16 -25.74 0.15 -13.22
N GLU A 17 -25.06 1.22 -13.64
CA GLU A 17 -24.29 1.25 -14.88
C GLU A 17 -22.83 1.58 -14.60
N THR A 18 -21.99 1.42 -15.61
CA THR A 18 -20.59 1.81 -15.52
C THR A 18 -20.47 3.32 -15.30
N MET A 19 -19.45 3.72 -14.54
CA MET A 19 -19.16 5.13 -14.30
C MET A 19 -18.97 5.92 -15.62
N PRO A 20 -19.29 7.22 -15.65
CA PRO A 20 -19.04 8.06 -16.82
C PRO A 20 -17.57 8.05 -17.25
N ALA A 21 -17.32 8.25 -18.54
CA ALA A 21 -15.98 8.25 -19.14
C ALA A 21 -14.96 9.17 -18.45
N GLU A 22 -15.42 10.29 -17.88
CA GLU A 22 -14.59 11.25 -17.13
C GLU A 22 -13.94 10.61 -15.89
N PHE A 23 -14.64 9.71 -15.19
CA PHE A 23 -14.11 9.05 -13.99
C PHE A 23 -12.78 8.34 -14.26
N TYR A 24 -12.66 7.71 -15.43
CA TYR A 24 -11.47 6.94 -15.82
C TYR A 24 -10.35 7.79 -16.45
N ARG A 25 -10.65 9.03 -16.86
CA ARG A 25 -9.70 9.90 -17.58
C ARG A 25 -9.25 11.12 -16.78
N SER A 26 -9.97 11.47 -15.72
CA SER A 26 -9.67 12.65 -14.91
C SER A 26 -8.50 12.39 -13.95
N SER A 27 -7.43 13.18 -14.09
CA SER A 27 -6.30 13.18 -13.16
C SER A 27 -6.72 13.63 -11.75
N GLU A 28 -7.69 14.53 -11.63
CA GLU A 28 -8.22 14.96 -10.33
C GLU A 28 -8.90 13.80 -9.59
N VAL A 29 -9.68 12.99 -10.30
CA VAL A 29 -10.33 11.80 -9.73
C VAL A 29 -9.27 10.78 -9.30
N TYR A 30 -8.27 10.54 -10.14
CA TYR A 30 -7.16 9.62 -9.86
C TYR A 30 -6.40 9.97 -8.57
N GLU A 31 -6.01 11.23 -8.39
CA GLU A 31 -5.30 11.69 -7.18
C GLU A 31 -6.17 11.62 -5.92
N GLN A 32 -7.49 11.84 -6.06
CA GLN A 32 -8.41 11.67 -4.96
C GLN A 32 -8.61 10.20 -4.57
N LEU A 33 -8.72 9.29 -5.54
CA LEU A 33 -8.75 7.86 -5.27
C LEU A 33 -7.46 7.42 -4.57
N LYS A 34 -6.31 7.91 -5.03
CA LYS A 34 -5.00 7.59 -4.45
C LYS A 34 -4.96 7.89 -2.94
N SER A 35 -5.30 9.13 -2.58
CA SER A 35 -5.17 9.64 -1.20
C SER A 35 -6.34 9.26 -0.28
N LYS A 36 -7.56 9.18 -0.80
CA LYS A 36 -8.77 8.98 0.03
C LYS A 36 -9.22 7.53 0.12
N LEU A 37 -8.93 6.73 -0.90
CA LEU A 37 -9.33 5.33 -0.96
C LEU A 37 -8.11 4.42 -0.83
N PHE A 38 -7.25 4.37 -1.86
CA PHE A 38 -6.17 3.40 -1.91
C PHE A 38 -5.19 3.51 -0.74
N ALA A 39 -4.72 4.70 -0.38
CA ALA A 39 -3.82 4.88 0.77
C ALA A 39 -4.42 4.45 2.13
N LYS A 40 -5.73 4.21 2.20
CA LYS A 40 -6.44 3.85 3.45
C LYS A 40 -7.06 2.45 3.41
N CYS A 41 -6.93 1.73 2.30
CA CYS A 41 -7.45 0.39 2.15
C CYS A 41 -6.43 -0.66 2.60
N TRP A 42 -6.95 -1.83 2.97
CA TRP A 42 -6.12 -3.01 3.10
C TRP A 42 -5.65 -3.48 1.72
N HIS A 43 -4.35 -3.73 1.61
CA HIS A 43 -3.74 -4.29 0.41
C HIS A 43 -3.17 -5.66 0.72
N PHE A 44 -3.29 -6.56 -0.24
CA PHE A 44 -2.61 -7.85 -0.16
C PHE A 44 -1.10 -7.64 -0.33
N ALA A 45 -0.31 -8.06 0.66
CA ALA A 45 1.15 -7.90 0.68
C ALA A 45 1.92 -9.21 0.46
N GLY A 46 1.21 -10.34 0.30
CA GLY A 46 1.80 -11.67 0.16
C GLY A 46 1.43 -12.61 1.31
N ASP A 47 2.02 -13.80 1.30
CA ASP A 47 1.86 -14.82 2.34
C ASP A 47 2.96 -14.70 3.42
N SER A 48 2.77 -15.37 4.55
CA SER A 48 3.68 -15.28 5.69
C SER A 48 5.02 -16.00 5.50
N ASP A 49 5.18 -16.84 4.48
CA ASP A 49 6.44 -17.53 4.19
C ASP A 49 7.48 -16.60 3.56
N ILE A 50 7.06 -15.43 3.03
CA ILE A 50 7.98 -14.37 2.58
C ILE A 50 8.94 -13.97 3.71
N VAL A 51 8.45 -13.99 4.95
CA VAL A 51 9.24 -13.77 6.17
C VAL A 51 9.17 -15.01 7.06
N LYS A 52 9.59 -16.17 6.56
CA LYS A 52 9.35 -17.48 7.20
C LYS A 52 9.91 -17.64 8.62
N ILE A 53 11.10 -17.12 8.89
CA ILE A 53 11.81 -17.35 10.16
C ILE A 53 12.03 -16.05 10.95
N PRO A 54 12.12 -16.11 12.29
CA PRO A 54 12.45 -14.94 13.10
C PRO A 54 13.70 -14.21 12.61
N GLY A 55 13.63 -12.88 12.52
CA GLY A 55 14.67 -12.02 11.97
C GLY A 55 14.60 -11.81 10.46
N SER A 56 13.70 -12.51 9.74
CA SER A 56 13.53 -12.29 8.30
C SER A 56 12.99 -10.90 8.02
N VAL A 57 13.54 -10.26 6.99
CA VAL A 57 13.10 -8.97 6.47
C VAL A 57 12.88 -9.06 4.98
N TYR A 58 11.86 -8.38 4.48
CA TYR A 58 11.53 -8.36 3.06
C TYR A 58 11.05 -6.96 2.65
N PRO A 59 11.88 -6.19 1.92
CA PRO A 59 11.47 -4.89 1.41
C PRO A 59 10.60 -5.04 0.15
N PHE A 60 9.61 -4.18 0.00
CA PHE A 60 8.78 -4.11 -1.20
C PHE A 60 8.20 -2.71 -1.40
N THR A 61 7.76 -2.39 -2.61
CA THR A 61 7.07 -1.12 -2.91
C THR A 61 5.58 -1.38 -3.05
N LEU A 62 4.77 -0.72 -2.22
CA LEU A 62 3.31 -0.82 -2.31
C LEU A 62 2.81 -0.08 -3.56
N LEU A 63 2.15 -0.84 -4.45
CA LEU A 63 1.56 -0.33 -5.70
C LEU A 63 2.55 0.59 -6.45
N GLU A 64 3.67 0.02 -6.91
CA GLU A 64 4.71 0.72 -7.66
C GLU A 64 4.13 1.52 -8.83
N GLY A 65 4.62 2.75 -9.02
CA GLY A 65 4.08 3.69 -10.01
C GLY A 65 2.72 4.32 -9.64
N TYR A 66 2.07 3.87 -8.56
CA TYR A 66 0.85 4.48 -8.04
C TYR A 66 1.02 5.06 -6.64
N LEU A 67 0.91 4.26 -5.57
CA LEU A 67 1.23 4.73 -4.21
C LEU A 67 2.74 4.89 -4.06
N ASN A 68 3.50 3.96 -4.63
CA ASN A 68 4.95 4.01 -4.68
C ASN A 68 5.60 4.20 -3.30
N GLU A 69 5.04 3.53 -2.28
CA GLU A 69 5.48 3.63 -0.90
C GLU A 69 6.39 2.44 -0.56
N PRO A 70 7.66 2.65 -0.21
CA PRO A 70 8.57 1.59 0.19
C PRO A 70 8.22 1.09 1.61
N LEU A 71 7.89 -0.19 1.70
CA LEU A 71 7.50 -0.88 2.93
C LEU A 71 8.45 -2.04 3.23
N LEU A 72 8.46 -2.46 4.49
CA LEU A 72 9.30 -3.54 5.00
C LEU A 72 8.43 -4.52 5.79
N LEU A 73 8.30 -5.74 5.27
CA LEU A 73 7.77 -6.86 6.05
C LEU A 73 8.88 -7.41 6.93
N THR A 74 8.55 -7.74 8.16
CA THR A 74 9.50 -8.31 9.12
C THR A 74 8.83 -9.41 9.93
N ARG A 75 9.64 -10.36 10.40
CA ARG A 75 9.25 -11.28 11.47
C ARG A 75 10.16 -11.04 12.67
N ASP A 76 9.59 -10.61 13.79
CA ASP A 76 10.37 -10.33 14.98
C ASP A 76 10.84 -11.62 15.67
N ARG A 77 11.60 -11.46 16.77
CA ARG A 77 12.11 -12.59 17.55
C ARG A 77 11.06 -13.29 18.40
N GLU A 78 9.90 -12.67 18.60
CA GLU A 78 8.72 -13.27 19.24
C GLU A 78 7.81 -13.97 18.22
N ASP A 79 8.30 -14.16 16.98
CA ASP A 79 7.61 -14.82 15.87
C ASP A 79 6.38 -14.05 15.35
N LYS A 80 6.32 -12.73 15.56
CA LYS A 80 5.23 -11.87 15.05
C LYS A 80 5.63 -11.18 13.76
N VAL A 81 4.68 -11.12 12.82
CA VAL A 81 4.85 -10.42 11.54
C VAL A 81 4.45 -8.96 11.68
N HIS A 82 5.28 -8.05 11.14
CA HIS A 82 5.04 -6.61 11.09
C HIS A 82 5.19 -6.09 9.67
N CYS A 83 4.56 -4.94 9.40
CA CYS A 83 4.76 -4.16 8.19
C CYS A 83 5.08 -2.72 8.60
N LEU A 84 6.22 -2.22 8.17
CA LEU A 84 6.76 -0.90 8.54
C LEU A 84 7.07 -0.08 7.29
N SER A 85 7.24 1.23 7.43
CA SER A 85 7.86 2.03 6.36
C SER A 85 9.33 1.66 6.25
N ASN A 86 9.82 1.41 5.03
CA ASN A 86 11.22 1.11 4.77
C ASN A 86 12.05 2.39 4.57
N VAL A 87 11.75 3.42 5.37
CA VAL A 87 12.35 4.76 5.24
C VAL A 87 12.79 5.23 6.62
N CYS A 88 14.06 5.59 6.73
CA CYS A 88 14.62 6.16 7.94
C CYS A 88 13.96 7.50 8.26
N THR A 89 13.43 7.64 9.48
CA THR A 89 12.76 8.86 9.96
C THR A 89 13.70 10.07 10.12
N HIS A 90 15.02 9.87 10.14
CA HIS A 90 15.99 10.95 10.27
C HIS A 90 16.26 11.66 8.95
N ARG A 91 16.60 10.91 7.89
CA ARG A 91 17.05 11.48 6.60
C ARG A 91 16.44 10.81 5.36
N GLY A 92 15.41 9.99 5.53
CA GLY A 92 14.67 9.43 4.38
C GLY A 92 15.42 8.33 3.62
N ASN A 93 16.50 7.76 4.17
CA ASN A 93 17.22 6.67 3.50
C ASN A 93 16.44 5.36 3.57
N ILE A 94 16.53 4.54 2.52
CA ILE A 94 16.03 3.16 2.55
C ILE A 94 16.77 2.37 3.63
N LEU A 95 16.06 1.59 4.45
CA LEU A 95 16.67 0.82 5.54
C LEU A 95 17.21 -0.52 5.05
N VAL A 96 16.45 -1.19 4.18
CA VAL A 96 16.76 -2.52 3.67
C VAL A 96 16.54 -2.55 2.16
N GLU A 97 17.57 -2.95 1.40
CA GLU A 97 17.51 -2.99 -0.07
C GLU A 97 17.12 -4.37 -0.63
N GLY A 98 17.30 -5.44 0.15
CA GLY A 98 16.97 -6.80 -0.25
C GLY A 98 16.51 -7.67 0.89
N ALA A 99 15.90 -8.82 0.57
CA ALA A 99 15.47 -9.78 1.57
C ALA A 99 16.68 -10.38 2.30
N ASP A 100 16.60 -10.49 3.63
CA ASP A 100 17.69 -10.99 4.46
C ASP A 100 17.19 -11.49 5.83
N VAL A 101 18.08 -12.04 6.65
CA VAL A 101 17.85 -12.39 8.05
C VAL A 101 18.76 -11.54 8.92
N VAL A 102 18.18 -10.51 9.55
CA VAL A 102 18.95 -9.54 10.32
C VAL A 102 19.00 -9.91 11.80
N GLN A 103 20.19 -9.74 12.40
CA GLN A 103 20.38 -10.01 13.82
C GLN A 103 19.69 -8.96 14.69
N ASN A 104 19.83 -7.67 14.37
CA ASN A 104 19.13 -6.59 15.07
C ASN A 104 18.62 -5.58 14.05
N MET A 105 17.34 -5.27 14.11
CA MET A 105 16.76 -4.12 13.43
C MET A 105 16.92 -2.94 14.39
N ARG A 106 17.86 -2.02 14.09
CA ARG A 106 18.00 -0.76 14.83
C ARG A 106 17.13 0.32 14.20
#